data_AF-A0A9Q3EY91-F1
#
_entry.id   AF-A0A9Q3EY91-F1
#
_cell.length_a   1.000
_cell.length_b   1.000
_cell.length_c   1.000
_cell.angle_alpha   90.00
_cell.angle_beta   90.00
_cell.angle_gamma   90.00
#
_symmetry.space_group_name_H-M   'P 1'
#
loop_
_entity.id
_entity.type
_entity.pdbx_description
1 polymer ?
#
loop_
_entity_poly.entity_id
_entity_poly.type
_entity_poly.pdbx_seq_one_letter_code
_entity_poly.pdbx_strand_id
1 'polypeptide(L)'
;MPLLPDSDIISLRGTTAGRKKVGQGIINTKEFYIQYIQALLAKLVICQWAHKLRNASDMLYNKLCSISAIQSFSQIAVAGAYEYMNINLKFLKSIHLLEESYKHFVHWVMAQRFGREVIKTGRFEKDQEMKAILRARKRLS
;
A
#
# COMPACT_ATOMS: atom_id res chain seq x y z
N MET A 1 -15.20 11.61 -19.84
CA MET A 1 -15.45 10.44 -18.97
C MET A 1 -15.79 10.98 -17.58
N PRO A 2 -16.92 10.62 -16.95
CA PRO A 2 -17.32 11.23 -15.69
C PRO A 2 -16.38 10.77 -14.57
N LEU A 3 -15.87 11.73 -13.79
CA LEU A 3 -15.05 11.48 -12.61
C LEU A 3 -15.95 11.13 -11.43
N LEU A 4 -15.51 10.22 -10.58
CA LEU A 4 -16.18 9.97 -9.31
C LEU A 4 -16.01 11.21 -8.40
N PRO A 5 -17.04 11.69 -7.69
CA PRO A 5 -16.89 12.77 -6.73
C PRO A 5 -15.89 12.41 -5.63
N ASP A 6 -15.09 13.37 -5.17
CA ASP A 6 -14.13 13.16 -4.07
C ASP A 6 -14.83 12.69 -2.78
N SER A 7 -16.10 13.08 -2.59
CA SER A 7 -16.98 12.67 -1.49
C SER A 7 -17.27 11.17 -1.44
N ASP A 8 -16.94 10.43 -2.50
CA ASP A 8 -17.22 9.00 -2.62
C ASP A 8 -15.93 8.17 -2.47
N ILE A 9 -14.77 8.83 -2.41
CA ILE A 9 -13.48 8.18 -2.18
C ILE A 9 -13.29 7.96 -0.69
N ILE A 10 -13.34 6.69 -0.28
CA ILE A 10 -13.18 6.26 1.10
C ILE A 10 -11.70 6.15 1.45
N SER A 11 -10.89 5.70 0.50
CA SER A 11 -9.46 5.52 0.71
C SER A 11 -8.73 6.85 0.94
N LEU A 12 -7.86 6.85 1.96
CA LEU A 12 -7.09 8.01 2.42
C LEU A 12 -7.93 9.19 2.95
N ARG A 13 -9.26 9.06 3.05
CA ARG A 13 -10.11 10.09 3.67
C ARG A 13 -9.69 10.33 5.13
N GLY A 14 -9.57 11.61 5.51
CA GLY A 14 -9.13 11.99 6.85
C GLY A 14 -7.65 11.71 7.16
N THR A 15 -6.86 11.31 6.15
CA THR A 15 -5.42 11.13 6.33
C THR A 15 -4.76 12.49 6.38
N THR A 16 -4.11 12.80 7.50
CA THR A 16 -3.28 14.00 7.64
C THR A 16 -1.88 13.81 7.06
N ALA A 17 -1.31 14.86 6.47
CA ALA A 17 0.12 14.93 6.18
C ALA A 17 0.99 14.87 7.44
N GLY A 18 2.25 14.48 7.24
CA GLY A 18 3.29 14.48 8.26
C GLY A 18 4.03 13.15 8.36
N ARG A 19 4.84 13.07 9.41
CA ARG A 19 5.72 11.93 9.70
C ARG A 19 4.92 10.84 10.41
N LYS A 20 4.54 9.78 9.70
CA LYS A 20 3.79 8.64 10.25
C LYS A 20 4.67 7.41 10.37
N LYS A 21 4.60 6.74 11.52
CA LYS A 21 5.22 5.43 11.71
C LYS A 21 4.33 4.37 11.06
N VAL A 22 4.86 3.64 10.08
CA VAL A 22 4.17 2.56 9.38
C VAL A 22 5.02 1.30 9.51
N GLY A 23 4.57 0.37 10.34
CA GLY A 23 5.36 -0.81 10.72
C GLY A 23 6.67 -0.41 11.41
N GLN A 24 7.80 -0.81 10.83
CA GLN A 24 9.14 -0.44 11.32
C GLN A 24 9.70 0.82 10.64
N GLY A 25 9.04 1.30 9.58
CA GLY A 25 9.47 2.47 8.83
C GLY A 25 8.78 3.76 9.29
N ILE A 26 9.38 4.88 8.96
CA ILE A 26 8.74 6.19 9.06
C ILE A 26 8.51 6.69 7.64
N ILE A 27 7.28 7.09 7.34
CA ILE A 27 6.89 7.67 6.05
C ILE A 27 6.62 9.14 6.27
N ASN A 28 7.28 9.99 5.47
CA ASN A 28 6.97 11.41 5.42
C ASN A 28 5.94 11.64 4.32
N THR A 29 4.67 11.75 4.71
CA THR A 29 3.58 11.93 3.75
C THR A 29 3.31 13.42 3.60
N LYS A 30 3.66 14.02 2.45
CA LYS A 30 3.22 15.37 2.12
C LYS A 30 1.73 15.34 1.75
N GLU A 31 1.00 16.40 2.11
CA GLU A 31 -0.44 16.53 1.82
C GLU A 31 -0.71 16.40 0.31
N PHE A 32 0.19 16.97 -0.50
CA PHE A 32 0.15 16.84 -1.95
C PHE A 32 0.10 15.39 -2.45
N TYR A 33 0.84 14.46 -1.83
CA TYR A 33 0.82 13.05 -2.24
C TYR A 33 -0.53 12.39 -1.95
N ILE A 34 -1.18 12.77 -0.84
CA ILE A 34 -2.50 12.25 -0.46
C ILE A 34 -3.55 12.73 -1.48
N GLN A 35 -3.56 14.03 -1.76
CA GLN A 35 -4.46 14.65 -2.75
C GLN A 35 -4.23 14.06 -4.14
N TYR A 36 -2.97 13.84 -4.53
CA TYR A 36 -2.63 13.20 -5.80
C TYR A 36 -3.21 11.79 -5.90
N ILE A 37 -3.04 10.96 -4.86
CA ILE A 37 -3.61 9.60 -4.86
C ILE A 37 -5.13 9.65 -4.93
N GLN A 38 -5.78 10.52 -4.15
CA GLN A 38 -7.23 10.67 -4.18
C GLN A 38 -7.72 11.05 -5.59
N ALA A 39 -7.11 12.06 -6.22
CA ALA A 39 -7.44 12.44 -7.58
C ALA A 39 -7.21 11.31 -8.60
N LEU A 40 -6.16 10.50 -8.42
CA LEU A 40 -5.90 9.32 -9.26
C LEU A 40 -6.99 8.24 -9.08
N LEU A 41 -7.40 7.98 -7.84
CA LEU A 41 -8.48 7.03 -7.54
C LEU A 41 -9.83 7.51 -8.12
N ALA A 42 -10.12 8.82 -8.04
CA ALA A 42 -11.31 9.44 -8.64
C ALA A 42 -11.37 9.19 -10.15
N LYS A 43 -10.24 9.40 -10.85
CA LYS A 43 -10.09 9.18 -12.29
C LYS A 43 -10.28 7.72 -12.70
N LEU A 44 -9.89 6.79 -11.83
CA LEU A 44 -10.02 5.35 -12.06
C LEU A 44 -11.34 4.78 -11.54
N VAL A 45 -12.23 5.62 -10.98
CA VAL A 45 -13.52 5.21 -10.43
C VAL A 45 -13.34 4.18 -9.29
N ILE A 46 -12.31 4.35 -8.47
CA ILE A 46 -11.99 3.48 -7.33
C ILE A 46 -12.34 4.20 -6.03
N CYS A 47 -13.46 3.82 -5.42
CA CYS A 47 -13.86 4.39 -4.12
C CYS A 47 -13.03 3.83 -2.96
N GLN A 48 -12.75 2.52 -3.01
CA GLN A 48 -12.00 1.80 -1.99
C GLN A 48 -10.79 1.13 -2.64
N TRP A 49 -9.60 1.58 -2.30
CA TRP A 49 -8.37 1.03 -2.83
C TRP A 49 -7.94 -0.20 -2.00
N ALA A 50 -8.45 -1.36 -2.40
CA ALA A 50 -8.15 -2.64 -1.76
C ALA A 50 -8.34 -3.81 -2.75
N HIS A 51 -7.35 -4.70 -2.86
CA HIS A 51 -7.49 -5.91 -3.67
C HIS A 51 -8.49 -6.88 -3.05
N LYS A 52 -9.41 -7.39 -3.87
CA LYS A 52 -10.33 -8.46 -3.45
C LYS A 52 -9.62 -9.80 -3.57
N LEU A 53 -9.00 -10.23 -2.47
CA LEU A 53 -8.24 -11.49 -2.38
C LEU A 53 -9.08 -12.76 -2.52
N ARG A 54 -10.41 -12.66 -2.34
CA ARG A 54 -11.35 -13.79 -2.55
C ARG A 54 -11.77 -13.96 -4.01
N ASN A 55 -11.61 -12.91 -4.82
CA ASN A 55 -12.01 -12.92 -6.22
C ASN A 55 -10.85 -13.36 -7.10
N ALA A 56 -11.15 -13.77 -8.34
CA ALA A 56 -10.12 -14.01 -9.34
C ALA A 56 -9.21 -12.77 -9.51
N SER A 57 -7.91 -12.99 -9.66
CA SER A 57 -6.91 -11.92 -9.86
C SER A 57 -7.27 -11.02 -11.05
N ASP A 58 -7.93 -11.57 -12.05
CA ASP A 58 -8.12 -10.92 -13.35
C ASP A 58 -9.35 -10.02 -13.44
N MET A 59 -10.11 -9.91 -12.34
CA MET A 59 -11.24 -8.99 -12.25
C MET A 59 -10.77 -7.56 -12.55
N LEU A 60 -11.50 -6.84 -13.40
CA LEU A 60 -11.19 -5.46 -13.81
C LEU A 60 -10.85 -4.56 -12.62
N TYR A 61 -11.60 -4.70 -11.54
CA TYR A 61 -11.38 -3.95 -10.31
C TYR A 61 -9.99 -4.18 -9.68
N ASN A 62 -9.52 -5.43 -9.61
CA ASN A 62 -8.18 -5.75 -9.10
C ASN A 62 -7.11 -5.18 -10.03
N LYS A 63 -7.30 -5.28 -11.35
CA LYS A 63 -6.40 -4.64 -12.34
C LYS A 63 -6.31 -3.14 -12.15
N LEU A 64 -7.45 -2.45 -11.99
CA LEU A 64 -7.49 -1.01 -11.71
C LEU A 64 -6.78 -0.67 -10.39
N CYS A 65 -6.97 -1.47 -9.34
CA CYS A 65 -6.26 -1.30 -8.07
C CYS A 65 -4.74 -1.49 -8.20
N SER A 66 -4.29 -2.40 -9.08
CA SER A 66 -2.86 -2.62 -9.36
C SER A 66 -2.27 -1.46 -10.14
N ILE A 67 -2.96 -1.00 -11.19
CA ILE A 67 -2.57 0.16 -11.99
C ILE A 67 -2.44 1.40 -11.10
N SER A 68 -3.46 1.69 -10.28
CA SER A 68 -3.44 2.85 -9.38
C SER A 68 -2.29 2.78 -8.37
N ALA A 69 -1.95 1.58 -7.90
CA ALA A 69 -0.84 1.37 -6.97
C ALA A 69 0.51 1.66 -7.61
N ILE A 70 0.76 1.11 -8.78
CA ILE A 70 2.03 1.26 -9.48
C ILE A 70 2.21 2.71 -9.93
N GLN A 71 1.16 3.34 -10.46
CA GLN A 71 1.20 4.73 -10.89
C GLN A 71 1.43 5.68 -9.72
N SER A 72 0.69 5.53 -8.62
CA SER A 72 0.88 6.37 -7.43
C SER A 72 2.27 6.21 -6.84
N PHE A 73 2.73 4.97 -6.64
CA PHE A 73 4.07 4.69 -6.12
C PHE A 73 5.15 5.34 -6.99
N SER A 74 5.08 5.15 -8.31
CA SER A 74 6.11 5.65 -9.23
C SER A 74 6.18 7.17 -9.22
N GLN A 75 5.01 7.83 -9.25
CA GLN A 75 4.94 9.30 -9.30
C GLN A 75 5.40 9.94 -7.98
N ILE A 76 4.99 9.36 -6.86
CA ILE A 76 5.41 9.81 -5.53
C ILE A 76 6.91 9.56 -5.31
N ALA A 77 7.44 8.45 -5.81
CA ALA A 77 8.86 8.13 -5.77
C ALA A 77 9.71 9.10 -6.60
N VAL A 78 9.28 9.42 -7.82
CA VAL A 78 9.94 10.44 -8.68
C VAL A 78 9.87 11.84 -8.03
N ALA A 79 8.77 12.15 -7.33
CA ALA A 79 8.61 13.40 -6.59
C ALA A 79 9.43 13.48 -5.27
N GLY A 80 10.36 12.56 -5.06
CA GLY A 80 11.32 12.59 -3.96
C GLY A 80 10.80 12.07 -2.61
N ALA A 81 9.62 11.46 -2.57
CA ALA A 81 9.01 11.04 -1.30
C ALA A 81 9.86 10.04 -0.51
N TYR A 82 10.66 9.22 -1.21
CA TYR A 82 11.48 8.15 -0.63
C TYR A 82 12.99 8.42 -0.73
N GLU A 83 13.41 9.68 -0.91
CA GLU A 83 14.85 10.02 -0.95
C GLU A 83 15.60 9.52 0.30
N TYR A 84 14.97 9.61 1.47
CA TYR A 84 15.52 9.10 2.74
C TYR A 84 15.73 7.58 2.77
N MET A 85 15.14 6.83 1.84
CA MET A 85 15.32 5.39 1.68
C MET A 85 16.38 5.02 0.64
N ASN A 86 17.04 6.02 0.00
CA ASN A 86 18.03 5.82 -1.04
C ASN A 86 17.56 4.88 -2.17
N ILE A 87 16.32 5.09 -2.64
CA ILE A 87 15.71 4.24 -3.66
C ILE A 87 16.42 4.39 -5.01
N ASN A 88 16.64 3.26 -5.70
CA ASN A 88 17.18 3.27 -7.05
C ASN A 88 16.06 3.55 -8.07
N LEU A 89 15.94 4.80 -8.49
CA LEU A 89 14.92 5.26 -9.43
C LEU A 89 14.98 4.58 -10.81
N LYS A 90 16.08 3.90 -11.17
CA LYS A 90 16.19 3.16 -12.44
C LYS A 90 15.12 2.07 -12.57
N PHE A 91 14.75 1.44 -11.44
CA PHE A 91 13.75 0.38 -11.43
C PHE A 91 12.32 0.89 -11.60
N LEU A 92 12.05 2.18 -11.40
CA LEU A 92 10.72 2.75 -11.64
C LEU A 92 10.32 2.72 -13.13
N LYS A 93 11.30 2.66 -14.03
CA LYS A 93 11.06 2.50 -15.47
C LYS A 93 10.68 1.07 -15.86
N SER A 94 10.95 0.10 -14.99
CA SER A 94 10.70 -1.32 -15.26
C SER A 94 9.29 -1.69 -14.81
N ILE A 95 8.26 -1.36 -15.61
CA ILE A 95 6.84 -1.60 -15.28
C ILE A 95 6.61 -3.08 -14.92
N HIS A 96 7.17 -4.01 -15.70
CA HIS A 96 7.04 -5.45 -15.43
C HIS A 96 7.55 -5.85 -14.03
N LEU A 97 8.68 -5.28 -13.60
CA LEU A 97 9.21 -5.54 -12.26
C LEU A 97 8.29 -5.00 -11.17
N LEU A 98 7.71 -3.81 -11.38
CA LEU A 98 6.75 -3.23 -10.44
C LEU A 98 5.47 -4.05 -10.35
N GLU A 99 4.97 -4.56 -11.48
CA GLU A 99 3.80 -5.45 -11.53
C GLU A 99 4.05 -6.75 -10.76
N GLU A 100 5.16 -7.44 -11.03
CA GLU A 100 5.49 -8.69 -10.32
C GLU A 100 5.76 -8.45 -8.83
N SER A 101 6.43 -7.35 -8.48
CA SER A 101 6.67 -6.97 -7.08
C SER A 101 5.35 -6.70 -6.36
N TYR A 102 4.43 -5.98 -7.01
CA TYR A 102 3.14 -5.67 -6.44
C TYR A 102 2.25 -6.91 -6.32
N LYS A 103 2.24 -7.77 -7.35
CA LYS A 103 1.54 -9.07 -7.34
C LYS A 103 2.04 -9.94 -6.20
N HIS A 104 3.36 -10.06 -6.03
CA HIS A 104 3.95 -10.77 -4.90
C HIS A 104 3.50 -10.16 -3.57
N PHE A 105 3.57 -8.83 -3.42
CA PHE A 105 3.12 -8.16 -2.20
C PHE A 105 1.65 -8.46 -1.87
N VAL A 106 0.74 -8.37 -2.84
CA VAL A 106 -0.70 -8.60 -2.62
C VAL A 106 -0.99 -10.08 -2.37
N HIS A 107 -0.57 -10.97 -3.27
CA HIS A 107 -0.98 -12.37 -3.26
C HIS A 107 -0.14 -13.26 -2.34
N TRP A 108 1.02 -12.81 -1.89
CA TRP A 108 1.83 -13.52 -0.91
C TRP A 108 1.77 -12.84 0.45
N VAL A 109 2.28 -11.61 0.57
CA VAL A 109 2.43 -10.94 1.87
C VAL A 109 1.07 -10.60 2.47
N MET A 110 0.21 -9.92 1.71
CA MET A 110 -1.11 -9.50 2.20
C MET A 110 -2.08 -10.68 2.32
N ALA A 111 -2.00 -11.68 1.44
CA ALA A 111 -2.80 -12.90 1.56
C ALA A 111 -2.49 -13.69 2.84
N GLN A 112 -1.22 -13.81 3.23
CA GLN A 112 -0.85 -14.45 4.50
C GLN A 112 -1.41 -13.69 5.71
N ARG A 113 -1.38 -12.35 5.67
CA ARG A 113 -1.99 -11.52 6.71
C ARG A 113 -3.51 -11.74 6.76
N PHE A 114 -4.18 -11.69 5.61
CA PHE A 114 -5.61 -11.88 5.50
C PHE A 114 -6.05 -13.25 6.02
N GLY A 115 -5.36 -14.33 5.66
CA GLY A 115 -5.66 -15.67 6.15
C GLY A 115 -5.64 -15.78 7.68
N ARG A 116 -4.69 -15.09 8.35
CA ARG A 116 -4.63 -15.07 9.83
C ARG A 116 -5.78 -14.29 10.44
N GLU A 117 -6.13 -13.15 9.85
CA GLU A 117 -7.24 -12.29 10.32
C GLU A 117 -8.60 -12.96 10.11
N VAL A 118 -8.79 -13.72 9.02
CA VAL A 118 -10.01 -14.50 8.79
C VAL A 118 -10.24 -15.56 9.86
N ILE A 119 -9.17 -16.18 10.37
CA ILE A 119 -9.27 -17.19 11.44
C ILE A 119 -9.63 -16.52 12.78
N LYS A 120 -8.95 -15.43 13.11
CA LYS A 120 -9.19 -14.69 14.35
C LYS A 120 -8.75 -13.23 14.18
N THR A 121 -9.69 -12.32 14.37
CA THR A 121 -9.43 -10.87 14.32
C THR A 121 -8.33 -10.48 15.31
N GLY A 122 -7.37 -9.69 14.84
CA GLY A 122 -6.22 -9.20 15.61
C GLY A 122 -5.13 -10.24 15.84
N ARG A 123 -5.21 -11.42 15.21
CA ARG A 123 -4.17 -12.46 15.35
C ARG A 123 -2.85 -12.03 14.74
N PHE A 124 -2.85 -11.32 13.62
CA PHE A 124 -1.60 -10.90 12.97
C PHE A 124 -0.81 -9.92 13.84
N GLU A 125 -1.50 -8.99 14.49
CA GLU A 125 -0.85 -8.01 15.38
C GLU A 125 -0.24 -8.69 16.61
N LYS A 126 -0.97 -9.59 17.26
CA LYS A 126 -0.45 -10.37 18.40
C LYS A 126 0.77 -11.21 18.02
N ASP A 127 0.75 -11.85 16.85
CA ASP A 127 1.90 -12.60 16.33
C ASP A 127 3.12 -11.70 16.06
N GLN A 128 2.90 -10.48 15.57
CA GLN A 128 3.96 -9.48 15.32
C GLN A 128 4.58 -9.00 16.64
N GLU A 129 3.76 -8.70 17.64
CA GLU A 129 4.21 -8.30 18.98
C GLU A 129 5.03 -9.39 19.65
N MET A 130 4.55 -10.64 19.63
CA MET A 130 5.31 -11.79 20.15
C MET A 130 6.65 -11.95 19.43
N LYS A 131 6.69 -11.83 18.10
CA LYS A 131 7.95 -11.90 17.34
C LYS A 131 8.90 -10.76 17.72
N ALA A 132 8.40 -9.55 17.94
CA ALA A 132 9.22 -8.43 18.38
C ALA A 132 9.84 -8.68 19.77
N ILE A 133 9.05 -9.19 20.72
CA ILE A 133 9.49 -9.55 22.06
C ILE A 133 10.57 -10.63 22.01
N LEU A 134 10.35 -11.71 21.24
CA LEU A 134 11.32 -12.80 21.09
C LEU A 134 12.64 -12.33 20.46
N ARG A 135 12.57 -11.43 19.46
CA ARG A 135 13.76 -10.82 18.86
C ARG A 135 14.52 -9.94 19.85
N ALA A 136 13.81 -9.16 20.67
CA ALA A 136 14.43 -8.33 21.70
C ALA A 136 15.14 -9.21 22.75
N ARG A 137 14.50 -10.31 23.18
CA ARG A 137 15.11 -11.29 24.10
C ARG A 137 16.39 -11.92 23.53
N LYS A 138 16.39 -12.30 22.24
CA LYS A 138 17.58 -12.83 21.57
C LYS A 138 18.75 -11.84 21.44
N ARG A 139 18.52 -10.53 21.59
CA ARG A 139 19.59 -9.52 21.55
C ARG A 139 20.20 -9.26 22.92
N LEU A 140 19.56 -9.74 23.99
CA LEU A 140 19.99 -9.60 25.38
C LEU A 140 20.69 -10.85 25.91
N SER A 141 20.73 -11.92 25.11
CA SER A 141 21.46 -13.17 25.36
C SER A 141 22.65 -13.24 24.41
#